data_AF-A0A3G6ZPA3-F1
#
_entry.id   AF-A0A3G6ZPA3-F1
#
_cell.length_a   1.000
_cell.length_b   1.000
_cell.length_c   1.000
_cell.angle_alpha   90.00
_cell.angle_beta   90.00
_cell.angle_gamma   90.00
#
_symmetry.space_group_name_H-M   'P 1'
#
loop_
_entity.id
_entity.type
_entity.pdbx_description
1 polymer ?
#
loop_
_entity_poly.entity_id
_entity_poly.type
_entity_poly.pdbx_seq_one_letter_code
_entity_poly.pdbx_strand_id
1 'polypeptide(L)'
;MKLHPERPRRVDYRSDPDFLVACLVWLDHTFPKRRKRIAEWQRLERESDVDYVRERLRELLALDESTEEEDAEFARLAAVWKTNHHRQEIRP
;
A
#
# COMPACT_ATOMS: atom_id res chain seq x y z
N MET A 1 24.69 7.63 15.85
CA MET A 1 24.01 6.68 14.93
C MET A 1 24.02 7.30 13.54
N LYS A 2 24.62 6.63 12.54
CA LYS A 2 24.55 7.11 11.16
C LYS A 2 23.10 6.93 10.68
N LEU A 3 22.43 8.05 10.43
CA LEU A 3 20.98 8.16 10.18
C LEU A 3 20.55 7.79 8.75
N HIS A 4 21.42 7.14 7.97
CA HIS A 4 21.20 6.91 6.55
C HIS A 4 21.43 5.44 6.22
N PRO A 5 20.42 4.70 5.69
CA PRO A 5 20.60 3.33 5.26
C PRO A 5 21.66 3.27 4.16
N GLU A 6 22.62 2.36 4.30
CA GLU A 6 23.51 2.00 3.20
C GLU A 6 22.70 1.29 2.11
N ARG A 7 23.21 1.29 0.87
CA ARG A 7 22.53 0.62 -0.25
C ARG A 7 22.41 -0.88 0.04
N PRO A 8 21.19 -1.46 0.09
CA PRO A 8 21.00 -2.88 0.36
C PRO A 8 21.71 -3.75 -0.68
N ARG A 9 22.32 -4.85 -0.25
CA ARG A 9 22.86 -5.88 -1.15
C ARG A 9 22.04 -7.16 -0.98
N ARG A 10 21.78 -7.86 -2.08
CA ARG A 10 20.90 -9.05 -2.08
C ARG A 10 21.33 -10.14 -1.10
N VAL A 11 22.64 -10.31 -0.91
CA VAL A 11 23.23 -11.34 -0.04
C VAL A 11 22.88 -11.15 1.44
N ASP A 12 22.50 -9.92 1.85
CA ASP A 12 22.21 -9.59 3.24
C ASP A 12 20.77 -9.98 3.66
N TYR A 13 19.96 -10.56 2.75
CA TYR A 13 18.53 -10.82 2.94
C TYR A 13 18.15 -12.29 2.68
N ARG A 14 17.24 -12.80 3.51
CA ARG A 14 16.76 -14.19 3.45
C ARG A 14 15.73 -14.43 2.33
N SER A 15 15.06 -13.39 1.86
CA SER A 15 14.03 -13.48 0.84
C SER A 15 14.14 -12.32 -0.16
N ASP A 16 13.61 -12.52 -1.37
CA ASP A 16 13.50 -11.46 -2.38
C ASP A 16 12.55 -10.33 -1.93
N PRO A 17 11.38 -10.61 -1.32
CA PRO A 17 10.51 -9.56 -0.78
C PRO A 17 11.21 -8.65 0.23
N ASP A 18 11.95 -9.21 1.20
CA ASP A 18 12.65 -8.42 2.21
C ASP A 18 13.72 -7.52 1.57
N PHE A 19 14.43 -8.04 0.58
CA PHE A 19 15.42 -7.27 -0.18
C PHE A 19 14.78 -6.11 -0.96
N LEU A 20 13.65 -6.36 -1.62
CA LEU A 20 12.93 -5.34 -2.38
C LEU A 20 12.37 -4.25 -1.47
N VAL A 21 11.80 -4.60 -0.31
CA VAL A 21 11.36 -3.64 0.72
C VAL A 21 12.52 -2.77 1.17
N ALA A 22 13.67 -3.38 1.49
CA ALA A 22 14.85 -2.64 1.90
C ALA A 22 15.36 -1.69 0.79
N CYS A 23 15.29 -2.12 -0.49
CA CYS A 23 15.63 -1.27 -1.63
C CYS A 23 14.73 -0.05 -1.72
N LEU A 24 13.42 -0.20 -1.51
CA LEU A 24 12.46 0.91 -1.51
C LEU A 24 12.73 1.88 -0.36
N VAL A 25 13.01 1.37 0.84
CA VAL A 25 13.38 2.20 2.00
C VAL A 25 14.64 3.02 1.72
N TRP A 26 15.69 2.38 1.21
CA TRP A 26 16.93 3.06 0.83
C TRP A 26 16.70 4.13 -0.24
N LEU A 27 15.88 3.80 -1.24
CA LEU A 27 15.56 4.69 -2.34
C LEU A 27 14.77 5.92 -1.88
N ASP A 28 13.78 5.77 -1.01
CA ASP A 28 13.00 6.89 -0.46
C ASP A 28 13.85 7.78 0.44
N HIS A 29 14.75 7.18 1.20
CA HIS A 29 15.72 7.91 1.99
C HIS A 29 16.71 8.69 1.10
N THR A 30 17.25 8.07 0.05
CA THR A 30 18.25 8.67 -0.84
C THR A 30 17.65 9.74 -1.76
N PHE A 31 16.38 9.58 -2.13
CA PHE A 31 15.66 10.49 -3.03
C PHE A 31 14.35 10.99 -2.40
N PRO A 32 14.41 11.79 -1.31
CA PRO A 32 13.23 12.15 -0.52
C PRO A 32 12.29 13.14 -1.24
N LYS A 33 12.77 13.82 -2.28
CA LYS A 33 11.97 14.72 -3.13
C LYS A 33 11.05 13.98 -4.12
N ARG A 34 11.14 12.64 -4.19
CA ARG A 34 10.23 11.80 -4.98
C ARG A 34 9.13 11.25 -4.07
N ARG A 35 8.00 10.82 -4.66
CA ARG A 35 6.92 10.15 -3.93
C ARG A 35 7.49 8.99 -3.09
N LYS A 36 7.02 8.86 -1.84
CA LYS A 36 7.39 7.75 -0.94
C LYS A 36 6.94 6.43 -1.54
N ARG A 37 7.86 5.70 -2.17
CA ARG A 37 7.61 4.44 -2.88
C ARG A 37 7.26 3.31 -1.94
N ILE A 38 7.85 3.23 -0.75
CA ILE A 38 7.50 2.16 0.20
C ILE A 38 6.07 2.31 0.70
N ALA A 39 5.65 3.54 1.03
CA ALA A 39 4.29 3.82 1.45
C ALA A 39 3.30 3.52 0.31
N GLU A 40 3.66 3.87 -0.92
CA GLU A 40 2.83 3.55 -2.09
C GLU A 40 2.74 2.05 -2.36
N TRP A 41 3.84 1.32 -2.23
CA TRP A 41 3.86 -0.13 -2.40
C TRP A 41 3.04 -0.85 -1.33
N GLN A 42 3.21 -0.49 -0.05
CA GLN A 42 2.39 -1.03 1.05
C GLN A 42 0.90 -0.72 0.87
N ARG A 43 0.59 0.47 0.36
CA ARG A 43 -0.78 0.86 0.01
C ARG A 43 -1.36 -0.04 -1.09
N LEU A 44 -0.59 -0.29 -2.15
CA LEU A 44 -1.01 -1.17 -3.25
C LEU A 44 -1.18 -2.62 -2.81
N GLU A 45 -0.31 -3.13 -1.93
CA GLU A 45 -0.47 -4.48 -1.35
C GLU A 45 -1.77 -4.59 -0.57
N ARG A 46 -2.06 -3.62 0.31
CA ARG A 46 -3.32 -3.60 1.07
C ARG A 46 -4.55 -3.50 0.18
N GLU A 47 -4.47 -2.72 -0.89
CA GLU A 47 -5.57 -2.60 -1.87
C GLU A 47 -5.75 -3.84 -2.75
N SER A 48 -4.72 -4.68 -2.84
CA SER A 48 -4.83 -5.98 -3.51
C SER A 48 -5.46 -7.05 -2.61
N ASP A 49 -5.48 -6.83 -1.30
CA ASP A 49 -6.17 -7.69 -0.33
C ASP A 49 -7.66 -7.33 -0.29
N VAL A 50 -8.47 -8.22 -0.85
CA VAL A 50 -9.92 -8.04 -0.99
C VAL A 50 -10.62 -8.04 0.37
N ASP A 51 -10.14 -8.85 1.33
CA ASP A 51 -10.75 -8.92 2.66
C ASP A 51 -10.47 -7.64 3.44
N TYR A 52 -9.23 -7.13 3.38
CA TYR A 52 -8.89 -5.82 3.95
C TYR A 52 -9.76 -4.70 3.38
N VAL A 53 -9.87 -4.62 2.04
CA VAL A 53 -10.68 -3.57 1.38
C VAL A 53 -12.15 -3.66 1.82
N ARG A 54 -12.72 -4.86 1.91
CA ARG A 54 -14.10 -5.08 2.35
C ARG A 54 -14.31 -4.64 3.80
N GLU A 55 -13.42 -5.03 4.70
CA GLU A 55 -13.51 -4.68 6.12
C GLU A 55 -13.38 -3.18 6.33
N ARG A 56 -12.39 -2.54 5.69
CA ARG A 56 -12.19 -1.10 5.79
C ARG A 56 -13.35 -0.29 5.23
N LEU A 57 -13.97 -0.73 4.14
CA LEU A 57 -15.19 -0.10 3.61
C LEU A 57 -16.36 -0.20 4.58
N ARG A 58 -16.51 -1.32 5.31
CA ARG A 58 -17.55 -1.45 6.35
C ARG A 58 -17.31 -0.52 7.53
N GLU A 59 -16.05 -0.40 7.97
CA GLU A 59 -15.68 0.54 9.03
C GLU A 59 -16.02 1.98 8.64
N LEU A 60 -15.64 2.40 7.42
CA LEU A 60 -15.90 3.75 6.93
C LEU A 60 -17.40 4.05 6.79
N LEU A 61 -18.22 3.07 6.41
CA LEU A 61 -19.68 3.21 6.35
C LEU A 61 -20.36 3.24 7.73
N ALA A 62 -19.68 2.75 8.77
CA ALA A 62 -20.19 2.74 10.13
C ALA A 62 -19.86 4.03 10.90
N LEU A 63 -19.13 4.97 10.30
CA LEU A 63 -18.86 6.28 10.88
C LEU A 63 -20.12 7.15 10.80
N ASP A 64 -20.51 7.75 11.94
CA ASP A 64 -21.64 8.70 12.00
C ASP A 64 -21.29 10.04 11.33
N GLU A 65 -20.01 10.45 11.39
CA GLU A 65 -19.44 11.59 10.69
C GLU A 65 -18.07 11.19 10.12
N SER A 66 -17.80 11.58 8.87
CA SER A 66 -16.52 11.35 8.20
C SER A 66 -15.74 12.66 8.04
N THR A 67 -14.43 12.53 8.11
CA THR A 67 -13.47 13.56 7.71
C THR A 67 -13.25 13.55 6.20
N GLU A 68 -12.70 14.64 5.65
CA GLU A 68 -12.33 14.72 4.23
C GLU A 68 -11.32 13.62 3.83
N GLU A 69 -10.45 13.23 4.76
CA GLU A 69 -9.47 12.15 4.56
C GLU A 69 -10.16 10.78 4.47
N GLU A 70 -11.17 10.54 5.31
CA GLU A 70 -11.96 9.29 5.33
C GLU A 70 -12.86 9.19 4.10
N ASP A 71 -13.47 10.30 3.66
CA ASP A 71 -14.24 10.35 2.42
C ASP A 71 -13.38 10.04 1.19
N ALA A 72 -12.17 10.62 1.14
CA ALA A 72 -11.20 10.34 0.09
C ALA A 72 -10.72 8.88 0.15
N GLU A 73 -10.51 8.33 1.35
CA GLU A 73 -10.19 6.92 1.55
C GLU A 73 -11.32 6.01 1.03
N PHE A 74 -12.57 6.32 1.40
CA PHE A 74 -13.75 5.57 0.99
C PHE A 74 -13.92 5.56 -0.53
N ALA A 75 -13.91 6.74 -1.18
CA ALA A 75 -14.09 6.85 -2.63
C ALA A 75 -13.05 6.03 -3.40
N ARG A 76 -11.81 6.07 -2.92
CA ARG A 76 -10.70 5.32 -3.50
C ARG A 76 -10.85 3.81 -3.28
N LEU A 77 -11.16 3.35 -2.07
CA LEU A 77 -11.36 1.92 -1.78
C LEU A 77 -12.58 1.35 -2.51
N ALA A 78 -13.65 2.13 -2.67
CA ALA A 78 -14.83 1.73 -3.44
C ALA A 78 -14.48 1.52 -4.93
N ALA A 79 -13.62 2.37 -5.50
CA ALA A 79 -13.13 2.21 -6.87
C ALA A 79 -12.26 0.94 -7.03
N VAL A 80 -11.43 0.64 -6.04
CA VAL A 80 -10.63 -0.59 -5.99
C VAL A 80 -11.54 -1.82 -5.90
N TRP A 81 -12.51 -1.81 -4.98
CA TRP A 81 -13.50 -2.88 -4.83
C TRP A 81 -14.25 -3.17 -6.13
N LYS A 82 -14.78 -2.13 -6.79
CA LYS A 82 -15.45 -2.26 -8.09
C LYS A 82 -14.56 -2.90 -9.15
N THR A 83 -13.29 -2.48 -9.21
CA THR A 83 -12.31 -3.00 -10.18
C THR A 83 -11.97 -4.47 -9.91
N ASN A 84 -11.77 -4.83 -8.64
CA ASN A 84 -11.45 -6.20 -8.23
C ASN A 84 -12.65 -7.14 -8.40
N HIS A 85 -13.85 -6.69 -8.06
CA HIS A 85 -15.09 -7.47 -8.23
C HIS A 85 -15.39 -7.75 -9.70
N HIS A 86 -15.24 -6.73 -10.57
CA HIS A 86 -15.42 -6.91 -12.02
C HIS A 86 -14.42 -7.93 -12.62
N ARG A 87 -13.18 -7.95 -12.13
CA ARG A 87 -12.17 -8.95 -12.55
C ARG A 87 -12.51 -10.37 -12.09
N GLN A 88 -13.20 -10.54 -10.96
CA GLN A 88 -13.64 -11.85 -10.49
C GLN A 88 -14.81 -12.38 -11.33
N GLU A 89 -15.74 -11.51 -11.76
CA GLU A 89 -16.86 -11.89 -12.62
C GLU A 89 -16.45 -12.29 -14.06
N ILE A 90 -15.29 -11.82 -14.54
CA ILE A 90 -14.77 -12.12 -15.89
C ILE A 90 -13.97 -13.44 -15.94
N ARG A 91 -13.57 -14.02 -14.80
CA ARG A 91 -12.92 -15.34 -14.77
C ARG A 91 -13.99 -16.44 -14.58
N PRO A 92 -14.33 -17.23 -15.62
CA PRO A 92 -15.18 -18.41 -15.47
C PRO A 92 -14.49 -19.54 -14.71
#